data_AF-A0A9Q3EZK8-F1
#
_entry.id   AF-A0A9Q3EZK8-F1
#
_cell.length_a   1.000
_cell.length_b   1.000
_cell.length_c   1.000
_cell.angle_alpha   90.00
_cell.angle_beta   90.00
_cell.angle_gamma   90.00
#
_symmetry.space_group_name_H-M   'P 1'
#
loop_
_entity.id
_entity.type
_entity.pdbx_description
1 polymer ?
#
loop_
_entity_poly.entity_id
_entity_poly.type
_entity_poly.pdbx_seq_one_letter_code
_entity_poly.pdbx_strand_id
1 'polypeptide(L)'
;MNEFREGQFSTTLTSKQKFSLLKMLRKNRPAFAIGEEPLGKIRGHDIELYLDVERPYPPIVSRPPYPTSLETKKEIEKNFNDLLDMDFIRKIGQNEIVEITTPVLITWNDGKYRLFADIRSLNNYTRPDRYPIPRIPHALEKLAKAKYITKTNCM
;
A
#
# COMPACT_ATOMS: atom_id res chain seq x y z
N MET A 1 -14.66 20.38 13.67
CA MET A 1 -15.64 19.63 14.50
C MET A 1 -16.06 18.27 13.90
N ASN A 2 -15.32 17.69 12.92
CA ASN A 2 -15.84 16.59 12.08
C ASN A 2 -14.81 15.50 11.70
N GLU A 3 -13.76 15.31 12.50
CA GLU A 3 -12.62 14.49 12.08
C GLU A 3 -12.87 12.97 12.09
N PHE A 4 -13.95 12.50 12.75
CA PHE A 4 -14.31 11.08 12.82
C PHE A 4 -15.75 10.85 12.35
N ARG A 5 -16.21 11.59 11.33
CA ARG A 5 -17.60 11.51 10.83
C ARG A 5 -17.99 10.12 10.35
N GLU A 6 -17.03 9.34 9.84
CA GLU A 6 -17.24 7.96 9.37
C GLU A 6 -17.10 6.92 10.49
N GLY A 7 -16.73 7.34 11.71
CA GLY A 7 -16.53 6.44 12.84
C GLY A 7 -17.85 5.90 13.40
N GLN A 8 -18.04 4.58 13.32
CA GLN A 8 -19.14 3.91 14.00
C GLN A 8 -18.76 3.58 15.43
N PHE A 9 -19.42 4.23 16.40
CA PHE A 9 -19.26 3.94 17.82
C PHE A 9 -20.35 2.97 18.29
N SER A 10 -19.99 2.02 19.16
CA SER A 10 -20.98 1.13 19.77
C SER A 10 -22.08 1.91 20.49
N THR A 11 -23.32 1.47 20.34
CA THR A 11 -24.50 2.03 21.02
C THR A 11 -24.44 1.83 22.53
N THR A 12 -23.66 0.85 23.01
CA THR A 12 -23.50 0.53 24.43
C THR A 12 -22.57 1.48 25.20
N LEU A 13 -21.88 2.40 24.52
CA LEU A 13 -20.96 3.35 25.16
C LEU A 13 -21.72 4.52 25.78
N THR A 14 -21.41 4.82 27.04
CA THR A 14 -21.90 6.03 27.74
C THR A 14 -21.30 7.30 27.13
N SER A 15 -21.96 8.45 27.33
CA SER A 15 -21.47 9.75 26.85
C SER A 15 -20.07 10.08 27.36
N LYS A 16 -19.75 9.72 28.61
CA LYS A 16 -18.41 9.91 29.20
C LYS A 16 -17.35 9.05 28.52
N GLN A 17 -17.66 7.79 28.22
CA GLN A 17 -16.75 6.89 27.49
C GLN A 17 -16.53 7.36 26.05
N LYS A 18 -17.59 7.78 25.36
CA LYS A 18 -17.48 8.36 24.00
C LYS A 18 -16.56 9.59 24.00
N PHE A 19 -16.71 10.48 24.97
CA PHE A 19 -15.85 11.65 25.10
C PHE A 19 -14.39 11.28 25.35
N SER A 20 -14.12 10.33 26.26
CA SER A 20 -12.77 9.84 26.53
C SER A 20 -12.13 9.20 25.30
N LEU A 21 -12.89 8.40 24.55
CA LEU A 21 -12.44 7.77 23.32
C LEU A 21 -12.09 8.81 22.25
N LEU A 22 -12.96 9.80 22.02
CA LEU A 22 -12.68 10.89 21.08
C LEU A 22 -11.44 11.69 21.47
N LYS A 23 -11.21 11.91 22.78
CA LYS A 23 -9.99 12.55 23.27
C LYS A 23 -8.74 11.73 22.94
N MET A 24 -8.80 10.41 23.10
CA MET A 24 -7.71 9.49 22.74
C MET A 24 -7.44 9.48 21.24
N LEU A 25 -8.49 9.38 20.41
CA LEU A 25 -8.36 9.38 18.95
C LEU A 25 -7.74 10.68 18.44
N ARG A 26 -8.17 11.84 18.97
CA ARG A 26 -7.56 13.14 18.66
C ARG A 26 -6.11 13.23 19.08
N LYS A 27 -5.76 12.73 20.27
CA LYS A 27 -4.38 12.71 20.75
C LYS A 27 -3.47 11.91 19.81
N ASN A 28 -3.97 10.81 19.25
CA ASN A 28 -3.24 9.94 18.34
C ASN A 28 -3.60 10.18 16.86
N ARG A 29 -4.09 11.37 16.50
CA ARG A 29 -4.51 11.72 15.13
C ARG A 29 -3.48 11.32 14.05
N PRO A 30 -2.16 11.53 14.21
CA PRO A 30 -1.18 11.19 13.17
C PRO A 30 -1.07 9.70 12.85
N ALA A 31 -1.56 8.82 13.74
CA ALA A 31 -1.53 7.37 13.52
C ALA A 31 -2.70 6.88 12.64
N PHE A 32 -3.68 7.74 12.34
CA PHE A 32 -4.85 7.38 11.55
C PHE A 32 -4.79 8.03 10.16
N ALA A 33 -4.89 7.21 9.12
CA ALA A 33 -5.02 7.65 7.74
C ALA A 33 -6.42 8.24 7.49
N ILE A 34 -6.63 9.51 7.85
CA ILE A 34 -7.91 10.23 7.70
C ILE A 34 -7.69 11.47 6.85
N GLY A 35 -8.36 11.53 5.69
CA GLY A 35 -8.37 12.69 4.80
C GLY A 35 -7.53 12.51 3.54
N GLU A 36 -6.99 13.62 3.03
CA GLU A 36 -6.37 13.73 1.69
C GLU A 36 -4.93 13.18 1.62
N GLU A 37 -4.24 13.01 2.76
CA GLU A 37 -2.91 12.39 2.86
C GLU A 37 -2.97 11.10 3.68
N PRO A 38 -3.47 9.98 3.11
CA PRO A 38 -3.66 8.75 3.86
C PRO A 38 -2.35 7.95 4.08
N LEU A 39 -1.25 8.35 3.45
CA LEU A 39 -0.04 7.53 3.38
C LEU A 39 1.00 7.92 4.43
N GLY A 40 1.46 6.94 5.21
CA GLY A 40 2.58 7.09 6.12
C GLY A 40 3.91 6.89 5.40
N LYS A 41 4.93 7.71 5.72
CA LYS A 41 6.31 7.54 5.22
C LYS A 41 7.24 7.18 6.38
N ILE A 42 7.83 6.00 6.33
CA ILE A 42 8.84 5.55 7.29
C ILE A 42 10.23 5.82 6.69
N ARG A 43 11.13 6.44 7.47
CA ARG A 43 12.51 6.74 7.03
C ARG A 43 13.49 5.77 7.69
N GLY A 44 14.49 5.30 6.95
CA GLY A 44 15.56 4.43 7.47
C GLY A 44 15.21 2.94 7.54
N HIS A 45 14.11 2.53 6.91
CA HIS A 45 13.69 1.14 6.78
C HIS A 45 13.55 0.75 5.30
N ASP A 46 14.53 1.18 4.50
CA ASP A 46 14.58 0.85 3.09
C ASP A 46 14.80 -0.67 2.92
N ILE A 47 14.09 -1.27 1.96
CA ILE A 47 14.16 -2.70 1.68
C ILE A 47 15.00 -2.91 0.44
N GLU A 48 16.07 -3.70 0.57
CA GLU A 48 16.86 -4.16 -0.57
C GLU A 48 16.22 -5.40 -1.19
N LEU A 49 16.00 -5.35 -2.50
CA LEU A 49 15.52 -6.50 -3.28
C LEU A 49 16.71 -7.15 -3.99
N TYR A 50 16.94 -8.43 -3.72
CA TYR A 50 17.98 -9.21 -4.37
C TYR A 50 17.39 -10.02 -5.52
N LEU A 51 18.08 -10.01 -6.66
CA LEU A 51 17.75 -10.85 -7.81
C LEU A 51 18.68 -12.05 -7.86
N ASP A 52 18.15 -13.20 -8.32
CA ASP A 52 18.90 -14.44 -8.55
C ASP A 52 19.65 -14.43 -9.91
N VAL A 53 19.66 -13.28 -10.60
CA VAL A 53 20.34 -13.06 -11.88
C VAL A 53 21.22 -11.83 -11.82
N GLU A 54 22.35 -11.90 -12.50
CA GLU A 54 23.31 -10.81 -12.62
C GLU A 54 23.18 -10.10 -13.98
N ARG A 55 23.85 -8.96 -14.13
CA ARG A 55 23.91 -8.24 -15.40
C ARG A 55 24.79 -8.99 -16.42
N PRO A 56 24.42 -8.99 -17.71
CA PRO A 56 23.21 -8.40 -18.29
C PRO A 56 21.95 -9.19 -17.95
N TYR A 57 20.88 -8.48 -17.56
CA TYR A 57 19.64 -9.14 -17.17
C TYR A 57 18.92 -9.80 -18.36
N PRO A 58 18.15 -10.89 -18.13
CA PRO A 58 17.35 -11.51 -19.17
C PRO A 58 16.37 -10.53 -19.82
N PRO A 59 16.19 -10.53 -21.16
CA PRO A 59 15.26 -9.61 -21.83
C PRO A 59 13.82 -9.67 -21.31
N ILE A 60 13.42 -10.80 -20.73
CA ILE A 60 12.07 -11.00 -20.17
C ILE A 60 11.77 -10.10 -18.96
N VAL A 61 12.78 -9.54 -18.28
CA VAL A 61 12.58 -8.58 -17.18
C VAL A 61 12.43 -7.13 -17.66
N SER A 62 12.70 -6.85 -18.95
CA SER A 62 12.42 -5.58 -19.60
C SER A 62 11.31 -5.75 -20.63
N ARG A 63 10.08 -5.46 -20.20
CA ARG A 63 8.89 -5.64 -21.02
C ARG A 63 8.35 -4.28 -21.48
N PRO A 64 7.91 -4.17 -22.75
CA PRO A 64 7.29 -2.96 -23.27
C PRO A 64 5.88 -2.77 -22.67
N PRO A 65 5.35 -1.53 -22.67
CA PRO A 65 3.97 -1.26 -22.28
C PRO A 65 2.96 -2.05 -23.11
N TYR A 66 1.85 -2.42 -22.50
CA TYR A 66 0.74 -3.03 -23.24
C TYR A 66 0.05 -2.01 -24.14
N PRO A 67 -0.48 -2.44 -25.31
CA PRO A 67 -1.36 -1.59 -26.09
C PRO A 67 -2.61 -1.21 -25.30
N THR A 68 -2.92 0.09 -25.24
CA THR A 68 -4.08 0.62 -24.50
C THR A 68 -4.91 1.55 -25.36
N SER A 69 -6.22 1.60 -25.12
CA SER A 69 -7.09 2.60 -25.73
C SER A 69 -6.73 4.02 -25.24
N LEU A 70 -7.20 5.04 -25.97
CA LEU A 70 -6.99 6.43 -25.57
C LEU A 70 -7.62 6.75 -24.20
N GLU A 71 -8.77 6.16 -23.90
CA GLU A 71 -9.47 6.33 -22.62
C GLU A 71 -8.66 5.72 -21.48
N THR A 72 -8.20 4.47 -21.64
CA THR A 72 -7.35 3.80 -20.65
C THR A 72 -6.06 4.57 -20.41
N LYS A 73 -5.44 5.11 -21.47
CA LYS A 73 -4.21 5.89 -21.35
C LYS A 73 -4.41 7.15 -20.50
N LYS A 74 -5.51 7.86 -20.68
CA LYS A 74 -5.86 9.05 -19.86
C LYS A 74 -6.00 8.70 -18.38
N GLU A 75 -6.65 7.57 -18.07
CA GLU A 75 -6.81 7.13 -16.69
C GLU A 75 -5.49 6.67 -16.07
N ILE A 76 -4.62 6.00 -16.85
CA ILE A 76 -3.26 5.65 -16.41
C ILE A 76 -2.46 6.91 -16.09
N GLU A 77 -2.46 7.92 -16.98
CA GLU A 77 -1.74 9.18 -16.77
C GLU A 77 -2.25 9.93 -15.54
N LYS A 78 -3.57 9.98 -15.33
CA LYS A 78 -4.18 10.56 -14.14
C LYS A 78 -3.68 9.87 -12.87
N ASN A 79 -3.75 8.54 -12.80
CA ASN A 79 -3.26 7.79 -11.64
C ASN A 79 -1.76 8.01 -11.39
N PHE A 80 -0.94 8.09 -12.45
CA PHE A 80 0.49 8.39 -12.28
C PHE A 80 0.74 9.80 -11.74
N ASN A 81 -0.01 10.80 -12.17
CA ASN A 81 0.10 12.15 -11.62
C ASN A 81 -0.26 12.17 -10.15
N ASP A 82 -1.37 11.51 -9.75
CA ASP A 82 -1.76 11.39 -8.35
C ASP A 82 -0.64 10.72 -7.51
N LEU A 83 -0.02 9.66 -8.03
CA LEU A 83 1.10 8.97 -7.34
C LEU A 83 2.39 9.81 -7.29
N LEU A 84 2.63 10.67 -8.28
CA LEU A 84 3.76 11.60 -8.29
C LEU A 84 3.55 12.73 -7.28
N ASP A 85 2.33 13.28 -7.23
CA ASP A 85 1.96 14.34 -6.29
C ASP A 85 2.02 13.84 -4.83
N MET A 86 1.72 12.56 -4.61
CA MET A 86 1.86 11.88 -3.32
C MET A 86 3.31 11.48 -2.96
N ASP A 87 4.30 11.76 -3.81
CA ASP A 87 5.70 11.34 -3.63
C ASP A 87 5.86 9.80 -3.47
N PHE A 88 4.94 9.02 -4.05
CA PHE A 88 4.96 7.55 -4.02
C PHE A 88 5.86 6.97 -5.11
N ILE A 89 5.87 7.61 -6.28
CA ILE A 89 6.77 7.30 -7.39
C ILE A 89 7.56 8.54 -7.79
N ARG A 90 8.63 8.33 -8.55
CA ARG A 90 9.39 9.42 -9.19
C ARG A 90 9.62 9.14 -10.65
N LYS A 91 9.84 10.21 -11.42
CA LYS A 91 10.37 10.08 -12.78
C LYS A 91 11.84 9.68 -12.70
N ILE A 92 12.25 8.78 -13.57
CA ILE A 92 13.64 8.38 -13.73
C ILE A 92 14.36 9.46 -14.55
N GLY A 93 15.52 9.93 -14.08
CA GLY A 93 16.30 10.97 -14.75
C GLY A 93 16.97 10.46 -16.03
N GLN A 94 17.29 11.39 -16.94
CA GLN A 94 17.94 11.05 -18.22
C GLN A 94 19.31 10.35 -18.06
N ASN A 95 19.97 10.55 -16.92
CA ASN A 95 21.29 9.97 -16.62
C ASN A 95 21.19 8.60 -15.93
N GLU A 96 19.99 8.10 -15.65
CA GLU A 96 19.79 6.81 -14.99
C GLU A 96 19.52 5.72 -16.03
N ILE A 97 20.25 4.61 -15.93
CA ILE A 97 20.10 3.47 -16.82
C ILE A 97 18.97 2.58 -16.30
N VAL A 98 17.95 2.34 -17.14
CA VAL A 98 16.83 1.45 -16.82
C VAL A 98 16.99 0.14 -17.56
N GLU A 99 17.29 -0.93 -16.82
CA GLU A 99 17.45 -2.28 -17.39
C GLU A 99 16.28 -3.21 -17.09
N ILE A 100 15.39 -2.82 -16.17
CA ILE A 100 14.22 -3.59 -15.75
C ILE A 100 12.99 -2.71 -15.94
N THR A 101 12.00 -3.21 -16.67
CA THR A 101 10.75 -2.49 -16.95
C THR A 101 9.57 -3.43 -16.87
N THR A 102 8.53 -2.99 -16.16
CA THR A 102 7.29 -3.74 -15.99
C THR A 102 6.13 -2.96 -16.58
N PRO A 103 5.29 -3.56 -17.46
CA PRO A 103 4.13 -2.90 -17.99
C PRO A 103 3.06 -2.76 -16.92
N VAL A 104 2.21 -1.76 -17.12
CA VAL A 104 1.09 -1.45 -16.25
C VAL A 104 -0.20 -1.71 -17.00
N LEU A 105 -1.21 -2.19 -16.29
CA LEU A 105 -2.57 -2.39 -16.76
C LEU A 105 -3.55 -1.64 -15.86
N ILE A 106 -4.72 -1.34 -16.40
CA ILE A 106 -5.83 -0.79 -15.64
C ILE A 106 -6.97 -1.80 -15.62
N THR A 107 -7.67 -1.87 -14.51
CA THR A 107 -8.92 -2.64 -14.41
C THR A 107 -9.98 -1.80 -13.73
N TRP A 108 -11.24 -2.03 -14.09
CA TRP A 108 -12.38 -1.40 -13.46
C TRP A 108 -12.88 -2.27 -12.31
N ASN A 109 -12.89 -1.73 -11.10
CA ASN A 109 -13.42 -2.41 -9.94
C ASN A 109 -14.08 -1.44 -8.95
N ASP A 110 -15.24 -1.81 -8.41
CA ASP A 110 -16.02 -1.01 -7.45
C ASP A 110 -16.28 0.45 -7.91
N GLY A 111 -16.59 0.63 -9.19
CA GLY A 111 -16.89 1.95 -9.74
C GLY A 111 -15.68 2.86 -9.95
N LYS A 112 -14.45 2.33 -9.86
CA LYS A 112 -13.21 3.08 -10.06
C LYS A 112 -12.22 2.29 -10.91
N TYR A 113 -11.39 3.00 -11.66
CA TYR A 113 -10.21 2.42 -12.29
C TYR A 113 -9.11 2.19 -11.25
N ARG A 114 -8.42 1.06 -11.34
CA ARG A 114 -7.28 0.68 -10.50
C ARG A 114 -6.09 0.32 -11.37
N LEU A 115 -4.95 0.91 -11.04
CA LEU A 115 -3.67 0.71 -11.72
C LEU A 115 -2.93 -0.51 -11.13
N PHE A 116 -2.42 -1.39 -11.99
CA PHE A 116 -1.69 -2.61 -11.58
C PHE A 116 -0.41 -2.78 -12.39
N ALA A 117 0.72 -2.99 -11.70
CA ALA A 117 1.99 -3.35 -12.34
C ALA A 117 2.10 -4.87 -12.52
N ASP A 118 2.47 -5.32 -13.72
CA ASP A 118 2.66 -6.75 -14.03
C ASP A 118 4.07 -7.25 -13.69
N ILE A 119 4.34 -7.40 -12.40
CA ILE A 119 5.66 -7.79 -11.86
C ILE A 119 5.94 -9.31 -11.94
N ARG A 120 5.12 -10.10 -12.64
CA ARG A 120 5.25 -11.57 -12.67
C ARG A 120 6.61 -12.03 -13.19
N SER A 121 7.09 -11.42 -14.28
CA SER A 121 8.40 -11.74 -14.85
C SER A 121 9.54 -11.40 -13.90
N LEU A 122 9.43 -10.29 -13.17
CA LEU A 122 10.42 -9.88 -12.17
C LEU A 122 10.43 -10.86 -10.98
N ASN A 123 9.26 -11.23 -10.46
CA ASN A 123 9.13 -12.13 -9.31
C ASN A 123 9.79 -13.50 -9.51
N ASN A 124 9.89 -13.99 -10.75
CA ASN A 124 10.58 -15.25 -11.04
C ASN A 124 12.09 -15.19 -10.79
N TYR A 125 12.65 -13.98 -10.76
CA TYR A 125 14.07 -13.74 -10.52
C TYR A 125 14.32 -13.03 -9.19
N THR A 126 13.29 -12.72 -8.41
CA THR A 126 13.44 -12.08 -7.09
C THR A 126 13.65 -13.14 -6.03
N ARG A 127 14.74 -13.02 -5.27
CA ARG A 127 15.02 -13.90 -4.14
C ARG A 127 13.92 -13.71 -3.08
N PRO A 128 13.21 -14.77 -2.67
CA PRO A 128 12.13 -14.64 -1.68
C PRO A 128 12.70 -14.32 -0.30
N ASP A 129 12.24 -13.23 0.30
CA ASP A 129 12.49 -12.91 1.70
C ASP A 129 11.61 -13.79 2.60
N ARG A 130 12.21 -14.80 3.24
CA ARG A 130 11.52 -15.79 4.06
C ARG A 130 11.38 -15.30 5.50
N TYR A 131 10.50 -14.32 5.72
CA TYR A 131 10.13 -13.92 7.07
C TYR A 131 9.09 -14.89 7.67
N PRO A 132 9.29 -15.42 8.89
CA PRO A 132 8.36 -16.38 9.49
C PRO A 132 7.04 -15.73 9.90
N ILE A 133 6.00 -15.93 9.09
CA ILE A 133 4.64 -15.53 9.45
C ILE A 133 4.05 -16.57 10.41
N PRO A 134 3.57 -16.19 11.61
CA PRO A 134 3.00 -17.14 12.55
C PRO A 134 1.72 -17.76 11.99
N ARG A 135 1.53 -19.06 12.25
CA ARG A 135 0.28 -19.75 11.90
C ARG A 135 -0.88 -19.19 12.72
N ILE A 136 -2.07 -19.18 12.10
CA ILE A 136 -3.30 -18.66 12.72
C ILE A 136 -3.56 -19.28 14.11
N PRO A 137 -3.47 -20.61 14.33
CA PRO A 137 -3.72 -21.19 15.66
C PRO A 137 -2.78 -20.66 16.74
N HIS A 138 -1.48 -20.52 16.42
CA HIS A 138 -0.49 -19.99 17.38
C HIS A 138 -0.77 -18.52 17.73
N ALA A 139 -1.25 -17.73 16.77
CA ALA A 139 -1.65 -16.36 17.04
C ALA A 139 -2.91 -16.31 17.93
N LEU A 140 -3.88 -17.20 17.71
CA LEU A 140 -5.12 -17.28 18.49
C LEU A 140 -4.91 -17.78 19.93
N GLU A 141 -4.02 -18.75 20.16
CA GLU A 141 -3.68 -19.21 21.51
C GLU A 141 -3.16 -18.07 22.40
N LYS A 142 -2.37 -17.15 21.84
CA LYS A 142 -1.91 -15.96 22.56
C LYS A 142 -3.06 -15.01 22.92
N LEU A 143 -4.12 -14.98 22.12
CA LEU A 143 -5.30 -14.15 22.35
C LEU A 143 -6.31 -14.80 23.32
N ALA A 144 -6.24 -16.13 23.53
CA ALA A 144 -7.24 -16.87 24.30
C ALA A 144 -7.39 -16.38 25.77
N LYS A 145 -6.34 -15.80 26.35
CA LYS A 145 -6.36 -15.25 27.72
C LYS A 145 -6.65 -13.74 27.78
N ALA A 146 -6.85 -13.09 26.63
CA ALA A 146 -7.10 -11.65 26.57
C ALA A 146 -8.53 -11.32 27.00
N LYS A 147 -8.68 -10.34 27.90
CA LYS A 147 -10.00 -9.81 28.30
C LYS A 147 -10.56 -8.79 27.31
N TYR A 148 -9.67 -8.09 26.61
CA TYR A 148 -10.00 -7.06 25.62
C TYR A 148 -9.09 -7.23 24.41
N ILE A 149 -9.65 -7.09 23.21
CA ILE A 149 -8.93 -7.20 21.94
C ILE A 149 -9.12 -5.89 21.18
N THR A 150 -8.04 -5.36 20.62
CA THR A 150 -8.07 -4.22 19.69
C THR A 150 -7.42 -4.64 18.40
N LYS A 151 -8.09 -4.36 17.28
CA LYS A 151 -7.58 -4.62 15.94
C LYS A 151 -7.39 -3.28 15.25
N THR A 152 -6.19 -3.06 14.72
CA THR A 152 -5.84 -1.94 13.86
C THR A 152 -5.38 -2.50 12.52
N ASN A 153 -5.78 -1.85 11.42
CA ASN A 153 -5.26 -2.16 10.10
C ASN A 153 -4.44 -0.97 9.63
N CYS A 154 -3.29 -1.22 9.04
CA CYS A 154 -2.58 -0.24 8.24
C CYS A 154 -3.11 -0.36 6.79
N MET A 155 -3.37 0.78 6.14
CA MET A 155 -3.57 0.83 4.69
C MET A 155 -2.22 1.01 4.00
#